data_AF-A0A9Q0GQT0-F1
#
_entry.id   AF-A0A9Q0GQT0-F1
#
_cell.length_a   1.000
_cell.length_b   1.000
_cell.length_c   1.000
_cell.angle_alpha   90.00
_cell.angle_beta   90.00
_cell.angle_gamma   90.00
#
_symmetry.space_group_name_H-M   'P 1'
#
loop_
_entity.id
_entity.type
_entity.pdbx_description
1 polymer ?
#
loop_
_entity_poly.entity_id
_entity_poly.type
_entity_poly.pdbx_seq_one_letter_code
_entity_poly.pdbx_strand_id
1 'polypeptide(L)'
;MGILQLNPHSLSSLSLSSSNFIYESKPQKAIKAYQNLNLGRRKIRAVGRVSGVESEASVSSEEPPAVDFAFVNSVLLPDGTPDVHIRSARGGQKLRDIMLDNNIDLYGPAAKPLFNCAGGGTCGTCIVEVVEGKEILSPRTDKENEILKKKPKNWRLACQIIVGEENSRGEVVIQQLPEWKAHEWNYPRGDKPS
;
A
#
# COMPACT_ATOMS: atom_id res chain seq x y z
N MET A 1 67.80 -2.48 5.73
CA MET A 1 67.62 -1.31 4.85
C MET A 1 67.09 -1.80 3.51
N GLY A 2 65.77 -1.99 3.39
CA GLY A 2 65.11 -2.43 2.17
C GLY A 2 64.29 -1.29 1.60
N ILE A 3 64.68 -0.79 0.43
CA ILE A 3 64.03 0.30 -0.30
C ILE A 3 63.21 -0.35 -1.42
N LEU A 4 61.88 -0.29 -1.32
CA LEU A 4 60.97 -0.66 -2.41
C LEU A 4 60.76 0.58 -3.28
N GLN A 5 61.38 0.59 -4.45
CA GLN A 5 61.15 1.58 -5.50
C GLN A 5 59.87 1.23 -6.27
N LEU A 6 58.96 2.19 -6.37
CA LEU A 6 57.80 2.17 -7.27
C LEU A 6 58.22 2.75 -8.62
N ASN A 7 57.90 2.07 -9.73
CA ASN A 7 58.04 2.60 -11.09
C ASN A 7 56.67 2.51 -11.81
N PRO A 8 56.15 3.58 -12.44
CA PRO A 8 54.83 3.61 -13.06
C PRO A 8 54.93 3.66 -14.59
N HIS A 9 54.57 2.58 -15.29
CA HIS A 9 54.29 2.65 -16.72
C HIS A 9 53.18 1.67 -17.12
N SER A 10 52.06 2.23 -17.62
CA SER A 10 51.28 1.77 -18.77
C SER A 10 49.80 2.13 -18.59
N LEU A 11 49.41 3.30 -19.10
CA LEU A 11 48.01 3.69 -19.30
C LEU A 11 47.65 3.36 -20.75
N SER A 12 46.76 2.38 -20.94
CA SER A 12 46.14 2.12 -22.24
C SER A 12 44.91 3.03 -22.42
N SER A 13 45.02 3.98 -23.34
CA SER A 13 43.93 4.81 -23.84
C SER A 13 43.14 4.04 -24.90
N LEU A 14 41.83 3.85 -24.69
CA LEU A 14 40.91 3.40 -25.73
C LEU A 14 40.03 4.58 -26.16
N SER A 15 40.18 4.93 -27.44
CA SER A 15 39.44 5.98 -28.14
C SER A 15 38.00 5.55 -28.42
N LEU A 16 37.03 6.40 -28.07
CA LEU A 16 35.68 6.32 -28.61
C LEU A 16 35.66 6.88 -30.04
N SER A 17 35.23 6.06 -31.00
CA SER A 17 34.77 6.52 -32.31
C SER A 17 33.26 6.39 -32.38
N SER A 18 32.66 7.47 -32.84
CA SER A 18 31.26 7.69 -33.13
C SER A 18 30.83 6.96 -34.41
N SER A 19 29.61 6.43 -34.42
CA SER A 19 28.88 6.17 -35.65
C SER A 19 27.37 6.29 -35.42
N ASN A 20 26.77 7.17 -36.21
CA ASN A 20 25.34 7.40 -36.31
C ASN A 20 24.66 6.21 -37.00
N PHE A 21 23.50 5.79 -36.52
CA PHE A 21 22.51 5.09 -37.34
C PHE A 21 21.09 5.57 -36.97
N ILE A 22 20.41 6.14 -37.95
CA ILE A 22 19.00 6.56 -37.91
C ILE A 22 18.18 5.57 -38.74
N TYR A 23 16.93 5.36 -38.30
CA TYR A 23 15.79 4.71 -38.98
C TYR A 23 15.83 3.18 -39.03
N GLU A 24 14.75 2.42 -38.83
CA GLU A 24 13.37 2.65 -39.26
C GLU A 24 12.41 1.73 -38.47
N SER A 25 11.17 2.17 -38.26
CA SER A 25 10.08 1.41 -37.64
C SER A 25 9.25 0.68 -38.69
N LYS A 26 8.90 -0.59 -38.44
CA LYS A 26 7.65 -1.21 -38.91
C LYS A 26 7.32 -2.53 -38.17
N PRO A 27 6.02 -2.84 -37.97
CA PRO A 27 5.55 -3.92 -37.11
C PRO A 27 5.26 -5.21 -37.88
N GLN A 28 5.41 -6.37 -37.24
CA GLN A 28 4.89 -7.64 -37.77
C GLN A 28 4.14 -8.48 -36.72
N LYS A 29 2.90 -8.76 -37.12
CA LYS A 29 1.84 -9.62 -36.60
C LYS A 29 2.32 -11.02 -36.20
N ALA A 30 1.68 -11.63 -35.20
CA ALA A 30 0.83 -12.82 -35.42
C ALA A 30 0.29 -13.39 -34.09
N ILE A 31 -1.04 -13.45 -34.02
CA ILE A 31 -1.84 -14.11 -32.99
C ILE A 31 -1.69 -15.63 -33.16
N LYS A 32 -1.27 -16.34 -32.10
CA LYS A 32 -1.44 -17.80 -32.01
C LYS A 32 -2.62 -18.12 -31.10
N ALA A 33 -3.75 -18.39 -31.74
CA ALA A 33 -4.92 -19.01 -31.12
C ALA A 33 -4.60 -20.49 -30.83
N TYR A 34 -4.58 -20.87 -29.55
CA TYR A 34 -4.67 -22.27 -29.16
C TYR A 34 -6.14 -22.60 -28.91
N GLN A 35 -6.68 -23.41 -29.81
CA GLN A 35 -8.03 -23.91 -29.76
C GLN A 35 -8.13 -25.17 -28.89
N ASN A 36 -9.33 -25.32 -28.31
CA ASN A 36 -10.03 -26.57 -28.00
C ASN A 36 -9.59 -27.38 -26.76
N LEU A 37 -10.22 -27.06 -25.62
CA LEU A 37 -10.57 -28.07 -24.61
C LEU A 37 -12.07 -28.32 -24.66
N ASN A 38 -12.41 -29.57 -24.98
CA ASN A 38 -13.76 -30.13 -25.03
C ASN A 38 -14.45 -30.03 -23.66
N LEU A 39 -15.46 -29.17 -23.55
CA LEU A 39 -16.36 -29.18 -22.39
C LEU A 39 -17.60 -30.01 -22.75
N GLY A 40 -17.69 -31.22 -22.17
CA GLY A 40 -18.79 -32.14 -22.36
C GLY A 40 -20.14 -31.50 -22.00
N ARG A 41 -21.11 -31.59 -22.91
CA ARG A 41 -22.49 -31.14 -22.73
C ARG A 41 -23.16 -31.93 -21.59
N ARG A 42 -23.16 -31.37 -20.37
CA ARG A 42 -24.09 -31.80 -19.32
C ARG A 42 -25.41 -31.05 -19.51
N LYS A 43 -26.46 -31.79 -19.90
CA LYS A 43 -27.86 -31.33 -19.90
C LYS A 43 -28.29 -31.16 -18.44
N ILE A 44 -28.41 -29.91 -17.98
CA ILE A 44 -29.04 -29.61 -16.69
C ILE A 44 -30.52 -29.36 -16.93
N ARG A 45 -31.35 -30.14 -16.26
CA ARG A 45 -32.82 -30.12 -16.32
C ARG A 45 -33.32 -29.03 -15.37
N ALA A 46 -33.97 -28.00 -15.91
CA ALA A 46 -34.66 -26.99 -15.10
C ALA A 46 -35.91 -27.62 -14.46
N VAL A 47 -36.02 -27.53 -13.13
CA VAL A 47 -37.24 -27.89 -12.38
C VAL A 47 -37.82 -26.59 -11.81
N GLY A 48 -39.13 -26.43 -12.03
CA GLY A 48 -39.89 -25.21 -11.79
C GLY A 48 -40.09 -24.86 -10.33
N ARG A 49 -40.39 -23.58 -10.16
CA ARG A 49 -40.69 -22.80 -8.96
C ARG A 49 -41.80 -23.43 -8.12
N VAL A 50 -41.60 -23.53 -6.81
CA VAL A 50 -42.69 -23.57 -5.82
C VAL A 50 -42.69 -22.22 -5.12
N SER A 51 -43.76 -21.47 -5.33
CA SER A 51 -44.12 -20.33 -4.49
C SER A 51 -44.59 -20.90 -3.15
N GLY A 52 -43.91 -20.53 -2.07
CA GLY A 52 -44.19 -21.06 -0.76
C GLY A 52 -43.76 -20.07 0.32
N VAL A 53 -44.75 -19.29 0.73
CA VAL A 53 -44.96 -18.76 2.07
C VAL A 53 -44.15 -17.52 2.46
N GLU A 54 -44.92 -16.46 2.71
CA GLU A 54 -44.58 -15.26 3.45
C GLU A 54 -43.76 -15.60 4.70
N SER A 55 -42.62 -14.93 4.81
CA SER A 55 -42.05 -14.65 6.10
C SER A 55 -41.66 -13.19 6.07
N GLU A 56 -42.58 -12.36 6.54
CA GLU A 56 -42.24 -11.06 7.12
C GLU A 56 -41.35 -11.35 8.33
N ALA A 57 -40.06 -11.51 8.05
CA ALA A 57 -39.02 -11.28 9.03
C ALA A 57 -38.42 -9.93 8.64
N SER A 58 -38.58 -8.94 9.51
CA SER A 58 -37.87 -7.67 9.46
C SER A 58 -36.36 -7.96 9.42
N VAL A 59 -35.81 -8.05 8.21
CA VAL A 59 -34.37 -8.07 7.98
C VAL A 59 -33.87 -6.67 8.30
N SER A 60 -33.45 -6.47 9.55
CA SER A 60 -32.52 -5.40 9.86
C SER A 60 -31.23 -5.73 9.12
N SER A 61 -31.02 -5.08 7.97
CA SER A 61 -29.77 -5.11 7.22
C SER A 61 -28.72 -4.29 7.98
N GLU A 62 -28.29 -4.81 9.14
CA GLU A 62 -27.13 -4.27 9.87
C GLU A 62 -25.89 -4.58 9.04
N GLU A 63 -25.35 -3.57 8.36
CA GLU A 63 -24.07 -3.67 7.66
C GLU A 63 -22.99 -4.13 8.65
N PRO A 64 -22.17 -5.14 8.29
CA PRO A 64 -21.16 -5.68 9.18
C PRO A 64 -20.24 -4.55 9.66
N PRO A 65 -19.83 -4.54 10.95
CA PRO A 65 -18.98 -3.48 11.48
C PRO A 65 -17.65 -3.42 10.72
N ALA A 66 -17.34 -2.24 10.21
CA ALA A 66 -16.12 -1.95 9.48
C ALA A 66 -15.56 -0.58 9.90
N VAL A 67 -14.25 -0.45 9.79
CA VAL A 67 -13.52 0.81 9.91
C VAL A 67 -13.18 1.30 8.51
N ASP A 68 -13.49 2.55 8.24
CA ASP A 68 -13.17 3.22 6.99
C ASP A 68 -11.80 3.91 7.07
N PHE A 69 -11.08 3.89 5.95
CA PHE A 69 -9.74 4.43 5.84
C PHE A 69 -9.64 5.34 4.64
N ALA A 70 -9.05 6.52 4.85
CA ALA A 70 -8.54 7.37 3.79
C ALA A 70 -7.01 7.31 3.80
N PHE A 71 -6.43 6.61 2.83
CA PHE A 71 -4.98 6.53 2.65
C PHE A 71 -4.50 7.60 1.67
N VAL A 72 -3.77 8.59 2.17
CA VAL A 72 -3.23 9.68 1.36
C VAL A 72 -1.84 9.34 0.86
N ASN A 73 -1.64 9.36 -0.44
CA ASN A 73 -0.36 9.05 -1.06
C ASN A 73 0.69 10.13 -0.73
N SER A 74 1.97 9.76 -0.80
CA SER A 74 3.10 10.67 -0.62
C SER A 74 3.36 11.58 -1.82
N VAL A 75 2.73 11.28 -2.98
CA VAL A 75 2.86 12.03 -4.23
C VAL A 75 1.48 12.58 -4.60
N LEU A 76 1.43 13.88 -4.94
CA LEU A 76 0.20 14.52 -5.43
C LEU A 76 -0.14 14.05 -6.84
N LEU A 77 -1.42 14.16 -7.18
CA LEU A 77 -1.87 14.04 -8.55
C LEU A 77 -1.29 15.19 -9.43
N PRO A 78 -1.28 15.05 -10.77
CA PRO A 78 -0.74 16.08 -11.67
C PRO A 78 -1.41 17.46 -11.54
N ASP A 79 -2.63 17.52 -10.99
CA ASP A 79 -3.38 18.75 -10.72
C ASP A 79 -3.03 19.40 -9.36
N GLY A 80 -2.16 18.76 -8.57
CA GLY A 80 -1.76 19.21 -7.24
C GLY A 80 -2.70 18.79 -6.10
N THR A 81 -3.73 17.99 -6.36
CA THR A 81 -4.62 17.46 -5.32
C THR A 81 -4.03 16.20 -4.67
N PRO A 82 -4.34 15.92 -3.39
CA PRO A 82 -3.89 14.71 -2.73
C PRO A 82 -4.51 13.48 -3.39
N ASP A 83 -3.69 12.49 -3.69
CA ASP A 83 -4.16 11.18 -4.15
C ASP A 83 -4.63 10.36 -2.94
N VAL A 84 -5.94 10.13 -2.85
CA VAL A 84 -6.58 9.49 -1.69
C VAL A 84 -7.22 8.17 -2.09
N HIS A 85 -6.83 7.09 -1.43
CA HIS A 85 -7.43 5.77 -1.58
C HIS A 85 -8.35 5.45 -0.40
N ILE A 86 -9.64 5.34 -0.67
CA ILE A 86 -10.64 4.94 0.32
C ILE A 86 -10.75 3.41 0.39
N ARG A 87 -10.69 2.84 1.59
CA ARG A 87 -10.84 1.39 1.85
C ARG A 87 -11.62 1.16 3.14
N SER A 88 -12.18 -0.03 3.29
CA SER A 88 -12.83 -0.46 4.53
C SER A 88 -12.25 -1.81 4.96
N ALA A 89 -12.06 -2.01 6.26
CA ALA A 89 -11.58 -3.27 6.80
C ALA A 89 -12.20 -3.56 8.18
N ARG A 90 -12.22 -4.84 8.55
CA ARG A 90 -12.61 -5.25 9.91
C ARG A 90 -11.57 -4.76 10.91
N GLY A 91 -12.01 -4.32 12.08
CA GLY A 91 -11.11 -4.03 13.19
C GLY A 91 -10.49 -5.30 13.80
N GLY A 92 -9.60 -5.12 14.78
CA GLY A 92 -8.77 -6.17 15.38
C GLY A 92 -7.53 -6.54 14.55
N GLN A 93 -7.34 -5.97 13.36
CA GLN A 93 -6.22 -6.27 12.46
C GLN A 93 -5.07 -5.27 12.61
N LYS A 94 -3.87 -5.68 12.19
CA LYS A 94 -2.75 -4.76 12.08
C LYS A 94 -2.95 -3.83 10.89
N LEU A 95 -2.68 -2.53 11.07
CA LEU A 95 -2.78 -1.56 9.99
C LEU A 95 -1.89 -1.93 8.80
N ARG A 96 -0.71 -2.50 9.07
CA ARG A 96 0.18 -3.03 8.03
C ARG A 96 -0.52 -4.03 7.10
N ASP A 97 -1.23 -4.99 7.68
CA ASP A 97 -1.80 -6.10 6.91
C ASP A 97 -2.97 -5.56 6.07
N ILE A 98 -3.81 -4.70 6.68
CA ILE A 98 -4.87 -3.95 5.98
C ILE A 98 -4.31 -3.20 4.76
N MET A 99 -3.21 -2.46 4.93
CA MET A 99 -2.59 -1.70 3.84
C MET A 99 -2.09 -2.63 2.72
N LEU A 100 -1.38 -3.70 3.07
CA LEU A 100 -0.83 -4.63 2.07
C LEU A 100 -1.92 -5.38 1.31
N ASP A 101 -2.93 -5.89 2.02
CA ASP A 101 -4.04 -6.65 1.44
C ASP A 101 -4.89 -5.79 0.48
N ASN A 102 -4.92 -4.48 0.72
CA ASN A 102 -5.63 -3.50 -0.12
C ASN A 102 -4.73 -2.80 -1.16
N ASN A 103 -3.52 -3.32 -1.39
CA ASN A 103 -2.53 -2.79 -2.33
C ASN A 103 -2.18 -1.31 -2.09
N ILE A 104 -2.15 -0.89 -0.83
CA ILE A 104 -1.69 0.44 -0.41
C ILE A 104 -0.18 0.42 -0.18
N ASP A 105 0.51 1.41 -0.72
CA ASP A 105 1.96 1.50 -0.62
C ASP A 105 2.40 1.94 0.78
N LEU A 106 2.81 0.96 1.58
CA LEU A 106 3.37 1.17 2.90
C LEU A 106 4.88 1.36 2.89
N TYR A 107 5.56 0.86 1.86
CA TYR A 107 7.01 0.84 1.79
C TYR A 107 7.52 1.69 0.64
N GLY A 108 8.54 2.52 0.95
CA GLY A 108 9.27 3.23 -0.08
C GLY A 108 9.96 2.25 -1.06
N PRO A 109 10.35 2.72 -2.25
CA PRO A 109 10.86 1.86 -3.34
C PRO A 109 11.99 0.91 -2.91
N ALA A 110 12.88 1.36 -2.02
CA ALA A 110 13.97 0.54 -1.50
C ALA A 110 13.54 -0.46 -0.41
N ALA A 111 12.55 -0.11 0.42
CA ALA A 111 12.14 -0.92 1.57
C ALA A 111 11.25 -2.11 1.20
N LYS A 112 10.49 -2.00 0.10
CA LYS A 112 9.50 -3.00 -0.33
C LYS A 112 10.12 -4.37 -0.65
N PRO A 113 11.23 -4.49 -1.42
CA PRO A 113 11.76 -5.80 -1.79
C PRO A 113 12.75 -6.43 -0.80
N LEU A 114 13.51 -5.65 -0.01
CA LEU A 114 14.70 -6.20 0.69
C LEU A 114 14.95 -5.76 2.14
N PHE A 115 14.27 -4.73 2.66
CA PHE A 115 14.64 -4.13 3.96
C PHE A 115 13.50 -4.04 4.98
N ASN A 116 12.49 -4.90 4.88
CA ASN A 116 11.41 -4.94 5.86
C ASN A 116 11.47 -6.16 6.79
N CYS A 117 11.13 -5.96 8.07
CA CYS A 117 11.10 -7.01 9.09
C CYS A 117 9.80 -7.83 9.13
N ALA A 118 9.01 -7.82 8.04
CA ALA A 118 7.70 -8.48 7.96
C ALA A 118 6.72 -8.16 9.12
N GLY A 119 6.90 -7.04 9.81
CA GLY A 119 6.05 -6.62 10.93
C GLY A 119 6.56 -6.98 12.33
N GLY A 120 7.83 -7.38 12.48
CA GLY A 120 8.49 -7.60 13.78
C GLY A 120 8.74 -6.32 14.61
N GLY A 121 8.57 -5.15 14.00
CA GLY A 121 8.69 -3.86 14.68
C GLY A 121 10.12 -3.40 14.95
N THR A 122 11.11 -3.90 14.19
CA THR A 122 12.55 -3.59 14.42
C THR A 122 13.18 -2.74 13.31
N CYS A 123 12.73 -2.89 12.06
CA CYS A 123 13.36 -2.19 10.92
C CYS A 123 12.98 -0.71 10.80
N GLY A 124 11.86 -0.28 11.41
CA GLY A 124 11.37 1.09 11.30
C GLY A 124 10.95 1.51 9.88
N THR A 125 10.69 0.59 8.94
CA THR A 125 10.34 0.95 7.56
C THR A 125 8.84 1.07 7.29
N CYS A 126 7.99 0.61 8.21
CA CYS A 126 6.52 0.62 8.10
C CYS A 126 5.91 1.96 8.60
N ILE A 127 6.59 3.09 8.36
CA ILE A 127 6.20 4.40 8.94
C ILE A 127 4.99 4.97 8.23
N VAL A 128 4.01 5.40 9.01
CA VAL A 128 2.83 6.15 8.56
C VAL A 128 2.60 7.33 9.48
N GLU A 129 1.89 8.34 8.98
CA GLU A 129 1.41 9.46 9.79
C GLU A 129 -0.10 9.32 10.00
N VAL A 130 -0.52 9.30 11.27
CA VAL A 130 -1.94 9.29 11.64
C VAL A 130 -2.42 10.74 11.63
N VAL A 131 -3.28 11.08 10.66
CA VAL A 131 -3.83 12.42 10.51
C VAL A 131 -5.07 12.56 11.40
N GLU A 132 -5.99 11.59 11.33
CA GLU A 132 -7.20 11.51 12.14
C GLU A 132 -7.50 10.06 12.58
N GLY A 133 -8.43 9.87 13.52
CA GLY A 133 -8.86 8.54 13.98
C GLY A 133 -7.91 7.88 14.98
N LYS A 134 -7.08 8.65 15.70
CA LYS A 134 -6.10 8.10 16.66
C LYS A 134 -6.78 7.31 17.78
N GLU A 135 -7.97 7.70 18.17
CA GLU A 135 -8.78 7.13 19.25
C GLU A 135 -9.22 5.69 18.99
N ILE A 136 -9.34 5.29 17.72
CA ILE A 136 -9.66 3.90 17.35
C ILE A 136 -8.42 3.05 17.09
N LEU A 137 -7.22 3.62 17.26
CA LEU A 137 -5.96 2.89 17.11
C LEU A 137 -5.39 2.51 18.47
N SER A 138 -4.68 1.38 18.50
CA SER A 138 -3.97 0.96 19.70
C SER A 138 -2.99 2.04 20.19
N PRO A 139 -2.74 2.09 21.52
CA PRO A 139 -1.73 2.97 22.08
C PRO A 139 -0.35 2.65 21.50
N ARG A 140 0.55 3.62 21.64
CA ARG A 140 1.91 3.51 21.14
C ARG A 140 2.72 2.50 21.94
N THR A 141 3.41 1.61 21.24
CA THR A 141 4.27 0.59 21.87
C THR A 141 5.64 1.13 22.24
N ASP A 142 6.36 0.43 23.13
CA ASP A 142 7.74 0.83 23.51
C ASP A 142 8.71 0.80 22.34
N LYS A 143 8.58 -0.19 21.44
CA LYS A 143 9.35 -0.26 20.19
C LYS A 143 9.12 0.99 19.33
N GLU A 144 7.88 1.44 19.22
CA GLU A 144 7.56 2.67 18.50
C GLU A 144 8.11 3.92 19.19
N ASN A 145 8.14 3.94 20.52
CA ASN A 145 8.73 5.03 21.28
C ASN A 145 10.25 5.11 21.04
N GLU A 146 10.93 3.97 20.99
CA GLU A 146 12.37 3.91 20.76
C GLU A 146 12.75 4.27 19.32
N ILE A 147 12.13 3.63 18.33
CA ILE A 147 12.48 3.78 16.91
C ILE A 147 12.16 5.19 16.41
N LEU A 148 11.03 5.76 16.82
CA LEU A 148 10.53 7.03 16.30
C LEU A 148 10.75 8.19 17.29
N LYS A 149 11.66 8.05 18.27
CA LYS A 149 11.92 9.06 19.32
C LYS A 149 12.22 10.48 18.82
N LYS A 150 12.74 10.61 17.58
CA LYS A 150 13.07 11.89 16.93
C LYS A 150 12.03 12.34 15.89
N LYS A 151 10.90 11.65 15.79
CA LYS A 151 9.86 11.89 14.78
C LYS A 151 8.62 12.54 15.43
N PRO A 152 7.74 13.17 14.63
CA PRO A 152 6.48 13.72 15.13
C PRO A 152 5.65 12.69 15.89
N LYS A 153 4.90 13.14 16.91
CA LYS A 153 4.15 12.26 17.82
C LYS A 153 3.05 11.45 17.12
N ASN A 154 2.51 11.98 16.02
CA ASN A 154 1.46 11.36 15.22
C ASN A 154 2.01 10.32 14.22
N TRP A 155 3.33 10.18 14.09
CA TRP A 155 3.93 9.13 13.25
C TRP A 155 3.99 7.81 13.98
N ARG A 156 3.54 6.73 13.33
CA ARG A 156 3.42 5.40 13.92
C ARG A 156 4.06 4.36 13.01
N LEU A 157 4.34 3.19 13.57
CA LEU A 157 4.71 2.01 12.80
C LEU A 157 3.42 1.24 12.49
N ALA A 158 2.97 1.23 11.23
CA ALA A 158 1.74 0.55 10.81
C ALA A 158 1.71 -0.93 11.27
N CYS A 159 2.88 -1.55 11.37
CA CYS A 159 3.02 -2.92 11.82
C CYS A 159 2.86 -3.15 13.33
N GLN A 160 2.82 -2.09 14.14
CA GLN A 160 2.58 -2.14 15.59
C GLN A 160 1.21 -1.56 15.97
N ILE A 161 0.48 -1.01 15.01
CA ILE A 161 -0.87 -0.49 15.20
C ILE A 161 -1.87 -1.64 15.05
N ILE A 162 -2.74 -1.81 16.04
CA ILE A 162 -3.98 -2.58 15.92
C ILE A 162 -5.12 -1.58 15.73
N VAL A 163 -5.97 -1.82 14.73
CA VAL A 163 -7.11 -0.96 14.42
C VAL A 163 -8.33 -1.50 15.13
N GLY A 164 -8.78 -0.81 16.19
CA GLY A 164 -9.99 -1.14 16.93
C GLY A 164 -10.10 -2.61 17.37
N GLU A 165 -11.32 -3.02 17.65
CA GLU A 165 -11.75 -4.39 17.88
C GLU A 165 -12.58 -4.87 16.69
N GLU A 166 -12.96 -6.16 16.64
CA GLU A 166 -13.70 -6.73 15.50
C GLU A 166 -15.02 -6.00 15.18
N ASN A 167 -15.65 -5.40 16.19
CA ASN A 167 -16.92 -4.68 16.07
C ASN A 167 -16.76 -3.15 16.04
N SER A 168 -15.53 -2.64 16.01
CA SER A 168 -15.30 -1.20 15.94
C SER A 168 -15.79 -0.62 14.62
N ARG A 169 -16.33 0.60 14.70
CA ARG A 169 -16.70 1.46 13.58
C ARG A 169 -15.99 2.80 13.75
N GLY A 170 -15.68 3.46 12.64
CA GLY A 170 -15.02 4.77 12.66
C GLY A 170 -14.24 5.00 11.39
N GLU A 171 -13.59 6.15 11.32
CA GLU A 171 -12.79 6.59 10.18
C GLU A 171 -11.37 6.89 10.62
N VAL A 172 -10.39 6.46 9.82
CA VAL A 172 -8.97 6.76 10.03
C VAL A 172 -8.38 7.39 8.79
N VAL A 173 -7.71 8.52 8.95
CA VAL A 173 -6.96 9.16 7.87
C VAL A 173 -5.49 8.91 8.08
N ILE A 174 -4.85 8.27 7.11
CA ILE A 174 -3.45 7.85 7.16
C ILE A 174 -2.69 8.47 6.00
N GLN A 175 -1.65 9.25 6.32
CA GLN A 175 -0.65 9.67 5.33
C GLN A 175 0.40 8.57 5.15
N GLN A 176 0.56 8.14 3.90
CA GLN A 176 1.56 7.16 3.47
C GLN A 176 2.94 7.81 3.41
N LEU A 177 3.98 7.06 3.77
CA LEU A 177 5.39 7.43 3.60
C LEU A 177 5.69 8.89 3.97
N PRO A 178 5.42 9.32 5.21
CA PRO A 178 5.50 10.73 5.58
C PRO A 178 6.91 11.31 5.56
N GLU A 179 7.94 10.46 5.45
CA GLU A 179 9.33 10.87 5.20
C GLU A 179 9.60 11.27 3.74
N TRP A 180 8.74 10.84 2.82
CA TRP A 180 8.86 11.02 1.38
C TRP A 180 7.82 12.01 0.83
N LYS A 181 6.98 12.57 1.70
CA LYS A 181 6.02 13.61 1.29
C LYS A 181 6.80 14.84 0.84
N ALA A 182 6.71 15.14 -0.45
CA ALA A 182 7.34 16.33 -1.04
C ALA A 182 6.49 17.61 -0.84
N HIS A 183 5.32 17.46 -0.22
CA HIS A 183 4.31 18.50 -0.10
C HIS A 183 3.62 18.42 1.26
N GLU A 184 3.11 19.56 1.71
CA GLU A 184 2.11 19.63 2.76
C GLU A 184 0.73 19.72 2.12
N TRP A 185 -0.27 19.18 2.81
CA TRP A 185 -1.66 19.28 2.40
C TRP A 185 -2.54 19.46 3.63
N ASN A 186 -3.65 20.17 3.45
CA ASN A 186 -4.61 20.38 4.52
C ASN A 186 -5.75 19.37 4.37
N TYR A 187 -5.95 18.55 5.39
CA TYR A 187 -7.19 17.81 5.53
C TYR A 187 -8.29 18.81 5.90
N PRO A 188 -9.35 18.97 5.08
CA PRO A 188 -10.45 19.85 5.42
C PRO A 188 -11.14 19.24 6.64
N ARG A 189 -10.85 19.78 7.82
CA ARG A 189 -11.58 19.40 9.04
C ARG A 189 -13.04 19.73 8.79
N GLY A 190 -13.88 18.70 8.66
CA GLY A 190 -15.32 18.91 8.72
C GLY A 190 -15.60 19.62 10.03
N ASP A 191 -16.16 20.83 9.98
CA ASP A 191 -16.58 21.56 11.17
C ASP A 191 -17.56 20.66 11.92
N LYS A 192 -17.09 19.99 12.99
CA LYS A 192 -17.96 19.27 13.91
C LYS A 192 -18.87 20.34 14.53
N PRO A 193 -20.20 20.25 14.41
CA PRO A 193 -21.09 21.18 15.07
C PRO A 193 -20.82 21.14 16.58
N SER A 194 -20.76 22.33 17.18
CA SER A 194 -20.43 22.62 18.57
C SER A 194 -21.41 21.99 19.55
#